data_AF-A0AA39J8R8-F1
#
_entry.id   AF-A0AA39J8R8-F1
#
_cell.length_a   1.000
_cell.length_b   1.000
_cell.length_c   1.000
_cell.angle_alpha   90.00
_cell.angle_beta   90.00
_cell.angle_gamma   90.00
#
_symmetry.space_group_name_H-M   'P 1'
#
loop_
_entity.id
_entity.type
_entity.pdbx_description
1 polymer ?
#
loop_
_entity_poly.entity_id
_entity_poly.type
_entity_poly.pdbx_seq_one_letter_code
_entity_poly.pdbx_strand_id
1 'polypeptide(L)'
;LNVKKVTSNTVDPQQRLVNKVKPPMREKYPHPHRGHAKIRALQEENRRCLMETESVGLFWHTFCKLTDPVPETPLVSVDVLAHVFEQWLNPLEVLPPGFDAAQHKMNAMLASYMLSQTVDHTQEGFFS
;
A
#
# COMPACT_ATOMS: atom_id res chain seq x y z
N LEU A 1 54.92 33.81 14.59
CA LEU A 1 53.65 33.92 15.35
C LEU A 1 52.98 32.55 15.34
N ASN A 2 53.06 31.82 16.45
CA ASN A 2 52.68 30.41 16.55
C ASN A 2 51.31 30.33 17.24
N VAL A 3 50.23 30.23 16.46
CA VAL A 3 48.86 30.18 16.97
C VAL A 3 48.52 28.73 17.30
N LYS A 4 48.48 28.39 18.58
CA LYS A 4 48.03 27.07 19.07
C LYS A 4 46.55 26.89 18.71
N LYS A 5 46.25 25.94 17.81
CA LYS A 5 44.87 25.46 17.60
C LYS A 5 44.41 24.72 18.86
N VAL A 6 43.51 25.34 19.61
CA VAL A 6 42.74 24.68 20.66
C VAL A 6 41.60 23.92 19.96
N THR A 7 41.75 22.61 19.82
CA THR A 7 40.63 21.74 19.43
C THR A 7 39.90 21.32 20.69
N SER A 8 38.71 21.87 20.91
CA SER A 8 37.78 21.42 21.95
C SER A 8 37.37 19.98 21.66
N ASN A 9 37.75 19.06 22.55
CA ASN A 9 37.27 17.68 22.54
C ASN A 9 35.81 17.64 23.02
N THR A 10 34.88 18.03 22.15
CA THR A 10 33.47 17.74 22.38
C THR A 10 33.22 16.35 21.84
N VAL A 11 33.22 15.36 22.73
CA VAL A 11 32.87 13.97 22.41
C VAL A 11 31.38 13.95 22.06
N ASP A 12 31.08 13.67 20.80
CA ASP A 12 29.71 13.49 20.31
C ASP A 12 29.11 12.23 20.96
N PRO A 13 28.06 12.33 21.80
CA PRO A 13 27.56 11.19 22.59
C PRO A 13 26.82 10.13 21.75
N GLN A 14 26.69 10.33 20.45
CA GLN A 14 25.96 9.42 19.54
C GLN A 14 26.81 8.28 18.96
N GLN A 15 28.12 8.20 19.24
CA GLN A 15 29.01 7.17 18.67
C GLN A 15 29.30 5.96 19.58
N ARG A 16 28.63 5.81 20.73
CA ARG A 16 28.77 4.61 21.58
C ARG A 16 27.52 3.74 21.52
N LEU A 17 27.74 2.49 21.10
CA LEU A 17 26.81 1.35 20.96
C LEU A 17 26.04 1.24 19.63
N VAL A 18 26.77 1.03 18.53
CA VAL A 18 26.37 -0.06 17.62
C VAL A 18 27.09 -1.31 18.10
N ASN A 19 26.53 -1.96 19.12
CA ASN A 19 26.94 -3.32 19.44
C ASN A 19 26.72 -4.15 18.18
N LYS A 20 27.81 -4.67 17.61
CA LYS A 20 27.78 -5.68 16.57
C LYS A 20 27.11 -6.92 17.16
N VAL A 21 25.79 -6.97 17.10
CA VAL A 21 25.04 -8.21 17.31
C VAL A 21 25.45 -9.09 16.14
N LYS A 22 26.44 -9.96 16.36
CA LYS A 22 26.66 -11.09 15.47
C LYS A 22 25.35 -11.88 15.50
N PRO A 23 24.66 -12.08 14.35
CA PRO A 23 23.52 -12.98 14.34
C PRO A 23 24.00 -14.34 14.87
N PRO A 24 23.18 -15.04 15.69
CA PRO A 24 23.57 -16.33 16.23
C PRO A 24 23.98 -17.23 15.06
N MET A 25 25.19 -17.77 15.16
CA MET A 25 25.77 -18.68 14.18
C MET A 25 24.78 -19.85 14.05
N ARG A 26 24.13 -20.01 12.88
CA ARG A 26 23.26 -21.17 12.62
C ARG A 26 24.08 -22.41 12.92
N GLU A 27 23.73 -23.13 13.99
CA GLU A 27 24.23 -24.47 14.25
C GLU A 27 24.06 -25.28 12.96
N LYS A 28 25.17 -25.79 12.43
CA LYS A 28 25.14 -26.75 11.33
C LYS A 28 24.59 -28.06 11.89
N TYR A 29 23.27 -28.17 11.96
CA TYR A 29 22.60 -29.42 12.30
C TYR A 29 22.92 -30.44 11.19
N PRO A 30 23.55 -31.59 11.50
CA PRO A 30 23.91 -32.59 10.51
C PRO A 30 22.75 -33.59 10.37
N HIS A 31 21.53 -33.12 10.14
CA HIS A 31 20.37 -33.99 9.99
C HIS A 31 19.73 -33.72 8.62
N PRO A 32 19.73 -34.67 7.68
CA PRO A 32 19.02 -34.51 6.42
C PRO A 32 17.52 -34.45 6.74
N HIS A 33 16.96 -33.25 6.91
CA HIS A 33 15.55 -33.13 7.28
C HIS A 33 14.70 -33.65 6.13
N ARG A 34 13.93 -34.72 6.40
CA ARG A 34 12.98 -35.36 5.48
C ARG A 34 11.99 -34.35 4.85
N GLY A 35 11.74 -33.23 5.52
CA GLY A 35 10.95 -32.10 5.02
C GLY A 35 11.59 -31.29 3.88
N HIS A 36 12.93 -31.22 3.78
CA HIS A 36 13.59 -30.46 2.71
C HIS A 36 13.46 -31.14 1.35
N ALA A 37 13.26 -32.45 1.29
CA ALA A 37 13.01 -33.13 0.02
C ALA A 37 11.67 -32.68 -0.57
N LYS A 38 10.62 -32.63 0.26
CA LYS A 38 9.29 -32.16 -0.14
C LYS A 38 9.30 -30.69 -0.53
N ILE A 39 9.98 -29.85 0.25
CA ILE A 39 10.11 -28.40 -0.05
C ILE A 39 10.88 -28.19 -1.35
N ARG A 40 11.99 -28.90 -1.56
CA ARG A 40 12.76 -28.81 -2.82
C ARG A 40 11.97 -29.31 -4.02
N ALA A 41 11.22 -30.39 -3.87
CA ALA A 41 10.36 -30.90 -4.95
C ALA A 41 9.28 -29.88 -5.33
N LEU A 42 8.64 -29.24 -4.34
CA LEU A 42 7.64 -28.19 -4.58
C LEU A 42 8.28 -26.95 -5.24
N GLN A 43 9.45 -26.52 -4.79
CA GLN A 43 10.19 -25.41 -5.39
C GLN A 43 10.58 -25.70 -6.83
N GLU A 44 11.01 -26.93 -7.12
CA GLU A 44 11.40 -27.36 -8.46
C GLU A 44 10.19 -27.44 -9.41
N GLU A 45 9.06 -27.92 -8.92
CA GLU A 45 7.80 -27.92 -9.67
C GLU A 45 7.34 -26.50 -10.01
N ASN A 46 7.35 -25.59 -9.03
CA ASN A 46 7.02 -24.18 -9.23
C ASN A 46 7.96 -23.52 -10.24
N ARG A 47 9.27 -23.81 -10.15
CA ARG A 47 10.29 -23.33 -11.08
C ARG A 47 10.00 -23.81 -12.49
N ARG A 48 9.69 -25.10 -12.67
CA ARG A 48 9.33 -25.68 -13.96
C ARG A 48 8.11 -24.99 -14.56
N CYS A 49 7.03 -24.83 -13.78
CA CYS A 49 5.82 -24.16 -14.24
C CYS A 49 6.05 -22.72 -14.71
N LEU A 50 6.96 -21.97 -14.07
CA LEU A 50 7.32 -20.62 -14.49
C LEU A 50 8.21 -20.58 -15.74
N MET A 51 9.02 -21.62 -15.97
CA MET A 51 9.91 -21.71 -17.14
C MET A 51 9.20 -22.26 -18.37
N GLU A 52 8.16 -23.06 -18.19
CA GLU A 52 7.37 -23.68 -19.27
C GLU A 52 6.20 -22.80 -19.74
N THR A 53 5.92 -21.67 -19.09
CA THR A 53 4.88 -20.74 -19.55
C THR A 53 5.27 -20.04 -20.85
N GLU A 54 4.52 -20.30 -21.92
CA GLU A 54 4.75 -19.73 -23.26
C GLU A 54 4.33 -18.25 -23.38
N SER A 55 3.45 -17.78 -22.51
CA SER A 55 2.91 -16.42 -22.54
C SER A 55 3.33 -15.62 -21.31
N VAL A 56 3.72 -14.36 -21.54
CA VAL A 56 4.06 -13.39 -20.48
C VAL A 56 2.88 -13.18 -19.52
N GLY A 57 1.64 -13.22 -20.01
CA GLY A 57 0.45 -13.09 -19.15
C GLY A 57 0.27 -14.30 -18.22
N LEU A 58 0.54 -15.51 -18.74
CA LEU A 58 0.49 -16.74 -17.94
C LEU A 58 1.60 -16.77 -16.90
N PHE A 59 2.80 -16.30 -17.25
CA PHE A 59 3.92 -16.16 -16.32
C PHE A 59 3.56 -15.27 -15.12
N TRP A 60 3.01 -14.07 -15.37
CA TRP A 60 2.64 -13.16 -14.28
C TRP A 60 1.51 -13.73 -13.43
N HIS A 61 0.53 -14.38 -14.04
CA HIS A 61 -0.56 -15.01 -13.30
C HIS A 61 -0.10 -16.18 -12.41
N THR A 62 0.80 -17.04 -12.90
CA THR A 62 1.38 -18.12 -12.08
C THR A 62 2.31 -17.58 -11.00
N PHE A 63 3.10 -16.55 -11.31
CA PHE A 63 3.95 -15.86 -10.34
C PHE A 63 3.12 -15.24 -9.21
N CYS A 64 2.09 -14.45 -9.54
CA CYS A 64 1.20 -13.85 -8.55
C CYS A 64 0.55 -14.93 -7.66
N LYS A 65 0.05 -16.03 -8.23
CA LYS A 65 -0.50 -17.13 -7.41
C LYS A 65 0.49 -17.75 -6.42
N LEU A 66 1.80 -17.73 -6.73
CA LEU A 66 2.84 -18.27 -5.86
C LEU A 66 3.32 -17.27 -4.81
N THR A 67 3.25 -15.98 -5.11
CA THR A 67 3.72 -14.89 -4.24
C THR A 67 2.62 -14.21 -3.45
N ASP A 68 1.38 -14.31 -3.90
CA ASP A 68 0.24 -13.72 -3.24
C ASP A 68 0.05 -14.43 -1.90
N PRO A 69 0.12 -13.70 -0.78
CA PRO A 69 -0.28 -14.28 0.49
C PRO A 69 -1.72 -14.77 0.31
N VAL A 70 -1.98 -16.02 0.69
CA VAL A 70 -3.34 -16.57 0.74
C VAL A 70 -4.21 -15.49 1.37
N PRO A 71 -5.27 -15.00 0.69
CA PRO A 71 -6.05 -13.90 1.22
C PRO A 71 -6.57 -14.33 2.59
N GLU A 72 -5.98 -13.76 3.64
CA GLU A 72 -6.49 -13.93 4.98
C GLU A 72 -7.91 -13.36 4.93
N THR A 73 -8.89 -14.18 5.29
CA THR A 73 -10.25 -13.69 5.47
C THR A 73 -10.15 -12.51 6.42
N PRO A 74 -10.56 -11.29 5.99
CA PRO A 74 -10.41 -10.12 6.83
C PRO A 74 -11.09 -10.42 8.17
N LEU A 75 -10.37 -10.18 9.26
CA LEU A 75 -10.85 -10.45 10.62
C LEU A 75 -12.14 -9.68 10.96
N VAL A 76 -12.49 -8.72 10.12
CA VAL A 76 -13.56 -7.75 10.31
C VAL A 76 -14.53 -7.87 9.14
N SER A 77 -15.82 -8.01 9.44
CA SER A 77 -16.87 -8.02 8.42
C SER A 77 -17.10 -6.63 7.84
N VAL A 78 -17.68 -6.58 6.64
CA VAL A 78 -18.06 -5.31 5.98
C VAL A 78 -19.00 -4.50 6.88
N ASP A 79 -19.90 -5.15 7.62
CA ASP A 79 -20.84 -4.48 8.52
C ASP A 79 -20.13 -3.79 9.69
N VAL A 80 -19.06 -4.39 10.22
CA VAL A 80 -18.28 -3.77 11.31
C VAL A 80 -17.51 -2.56 10.79
N LEU A 81 -16.97 -2.62 9.57
CA LEU A 81 -16.36 -1.46 8.94
C LEU A 81 -17.38 -0.35 8.71
N ALA A 82 -18.54 -0.67 8.14
CA ALA A 82 -19.62 0.29 7.91
C ALA A 82 -20.01 1.02 9.20
N HIS A 83 -20.21 0.27 10.29
CA HIS A 83 -20.55 0.85 11.59
C HIS A 83 -19.48 1.81 12.13
N VAL A 84 -18.20 1.46 12.02
CA VAL A 84 -17.10 2.35 12.44
C VAL A 84 -17.03 3.60 11.57
N PHE A 85 -17.20 3.45 10.25
CA PHE A 85 -17.13 4.58 9.32
C PHE A 85 -18.34 5.51 9.45
N GLU A 86 -19.54 5.01 9.72
CA GLU A 86 -20.72 5.84 9.97
C GLU A 86 -20.51 6.80 11.16
N GLN A 87 -19.85 6.34 12.22
CA GLN A 87 -19.49 7.18 13.36
C GLN A 87 -18.48 8.27 13.00
N TRP A 88 -17.60 8.01 12.03
CA TRP A 88 -16.57 8.95 11.59
C TRP A 88 -17.08 9.95 10.54
N LEU A 89 -18.10 9.57 9.77
CA LEU A 89 -18.66 10.40 8.71
C LEU A 89 -19.43 11.62 9.23
N ASN A 90 -19.66 11.72 10.55
CA ASN A 90 -20.42 12.78 11.22
C ASN A 90 -21.62 13.25 10.36
N PRO A 91 -22.53 12.32 9.99
CA PRO A 91 -23.66 12.68 9.16
C PRO A 91 -24.48 13.75 9.89
N LEU A 92 -24.87 14.81 9.17
CA LEU A 92 -25.72 15.86 9.74
C LEU A 92 -27.01 15.22 10.26
N GLU A 93 -27.21 15.22 11.58
CA GLU A 93 -28.40 14.67 12.24
C GLU A 93 -29.68 15.38 11.78
N VAL A 94 -29.55 16.63 11.34
CA VAL A 94 -30.64 17.47 10.90
C VAL A 94 -30.26 18.14 9.59
N LEU A 95 -31.11 17.97 8.57
CA LEU A 95 -30.97 18.71 7.32
C LEU A 95 -31.13 20.22 7.61
N PRO A 96 -30.34 21.10 6.95
CA PRO A 96 -30.47 22.53 7.13
C PRO A 96 -31.93 22.99 6.90
N PRO A 97 -32.44 23.98 7.64
CA PRO A 97 -33.84 24.42 7.52
C PRO A 97 -34.25 24.86 6.10
N GLY A 98 -33.27 25.27 5.28
CA GLY A 98 -33.47 25.63 3.87
C GLY A 98 -33.17 24.53 2.86
N PHE A 99 -32.88 23.30 3.30
CA PHE A 99 -32.63 22.19 2.40
C PHE A 99 -33.94 21.63 1.85
N ASP A 100 -34.21 21.92 0.58
CA ASP A 100 -35.30 21.31 -0.17
C ASP A 100 -34.77 20.15 -1.01
N ALA A 101 -35.14 18.93 -0.63
CA ALA A 101 -34.73 17.71 -1.34
C ALA A 101 -35.24 17.65 -2.79
N ALA A 102 -36.41 18.23 -3.08
CA ALA A 102 -36.97 18.27 -4.44
C ALA A 102 -36.14 19.22 -5.31
N GLN A 103 -35.83 20.41 -4.81
CA GLN A 103 -34.96 21.37 -5.48
C GLN A 103 -33.55 20.81 -5.66
N HIS A 104 -32.98 20.16 -4.64
CA HIS A 104 -31.66 19.54 -4.74
C HIS A 104 -31.62 18.44 -5.82
N LYS A 105 -32.65 17.59 -5.90
CA LYS A 105 -32.77 16.56 -6.94
C LYS A 105 -32.86 17.16 -8.34
N MET A 106 -33.64 18.23 -8.49
CA MET A 106 -33.75 18.95 -9.75
C MET A 106 -32.41 19.58 -10.16
N ASN A 107 -31.71 20.22 -9.22
CA ASN A 107 -30.39 20.82 -9.45
C ASN A 107 -29.35 19.76 -9.84
N ALA A 108 -29.36 18.59 -9.20
CA ALA A 108 -28.47 17.49 -9.55
C ALA A 108 -28.71 16.98 -10.98
N MET A 109 -29.97 16.88 -11.40
CA MET A 109 -30.33 16.55 -12.79
C MET A 109 -29.84 17.62 -13.77
N LEU A 110 -30.05 18.91 -13.45
CA LEU A 110 -29.59 20.01 -14.30
C LEU A 110 -28.06 20.04 -14.40
N ALA A 111 -27.36 19.82 -13.28
CA ALA A 111 -25.90 19.74 -13.25
C ALA A 111 -25.37 18.57 -14.08
N SER A 112 -26.09 17.45 -14.17
CA SER A 112 -25.65 16.33 -15.04
C SER A 112 -25.76 16.64 -16.53
N TYR A 113 -26.52 17.67 -16.92
CA TYR A 113 -26.55 18.17 -18.29
C TYR A 113 -25.49 19.25 -18.57
N MET A 114 -24.86 19.80 -17.53
CA MET A 114 -23.76 20.74 -17.70
C MET A 114 -22.49 19.99 -18.12
N LEU A 115 -21.74 20.57 -19.05
CA LEU A 115 -20.44 20.02 -19.45
C LEU A 115 -19.49 20.07 -18.26
N SER A 116 -18.74 18.99 -18.04
CA SER A 116 -17.74 18.90 -16.96
C SER A 116 -16.62 19.94 -17.08
N GLN A 117 -16.46 20.52 -18.28
CA GLN A 117 -15.54 21.59 -18.59
C GLN A 117 -16.28 22.63 -19.43
N THR A 118 -16.28 23.88 -18.98
CA THR A 118 -16.66 25.03 -19.81
C THR A 118 -15.57 25.24 -20.84
N VAL A 119 -15.83 24.83 -22.09
CA VAL A 119 -14.93 25.13 -23.21
C VAL A 119 -15.23 26.54 -23.68
N ASP A 120 -14.22 27.42 -23.59
CA ASP A 120 -14.32 28.74 -24.19
C ASP A 120 -14.23 28.63 -25.71
N HIS A 121 -15.34 28.96 -26.38
CA HIS A 121 -15.41 28.99 -27.83
C HIS A 121 -15.10 30.38 -28.41
N THR A 122 -14.77 31.36 -27.57
CA THR A 122 -14.30 32.67 -28.04
C THR A 122 -12.87 32.55 -28.57
N GLN A 123 -12.53 33.35 -29.59
CA GLN A 123 -11.19 33.36 -30.18
C GLN A 123 -10.10 33.79 -29.19
N GLU A 124 -10.50 34.48 -28.12
CA GLU A 124 -9.62 35.12 -27.15
C GLU A 124 -9.28 34.21 -25.97
N GLY A 125 -10.08 33.15 -25.72
CA GLY A 125 -9.77 32.09 -24.76
C GLY A 125 -9.59 32.59 -23.32
N PHE A 126 -10.57 33.29 -22.78
CA PHE A 126 -10.55 33.84 -21.42
C PHE A 126 -10.76 32.79 -20.32
N PHE A 127 -11.35 31.65 -20.64
CA PHE A 127 -11.61 30.58 -19.68
C PHE A 127 -10.92 29.28 -20.10
N SER A 128 -10.13 28.71 -19.18
CA SER A 128 -9.33 27.48 -19.34
C SER A 128 -9.93 26.28 -18.63
#